data_AF-A0A8C9S801-F1
#
_entry.id   AF-A0A8C9S801-F1
#
_cell.length_a   1.000
_cell.length_b   1.000
_cell.length_c   1.000
_cell.angle_alpha   90.00
_cell.angle_beta   90.00
_cell.angle_gamma   90.00
#
_symmetry.space_group_name_H-M   'P 1'
#
loop_
_entity.id
_entity.type
_entity.pdbx_description
1 polymer ?
#
loop_
_entity_poly.entity_id
_entity_poly.type
_entity_poly.pdbx_seq_one_letter_code
_entity_poly.pdbx_strand_id
1 'polypeptide(L)'
;MCAGSTLIIRESCESAGTRPSRDKMLLRAVAATRFAGTLRPGARRPPRLLRAQSSRASARPGEENIKPLDGIKVLDLTRVLAGPFASMILGDLGAEIIKVERPGSGDDTRAWGPPFLGDESVYFLSVNRNKKSIAVNLKDPRGAKLILELAGVCDVLVENYIPGKLSEMGLGYEDVQKVAPRLVYCSITGYGQTGPMSQSPGYDSIASAVSGMMHITGPEDGEPVRPGVAMTDLATGLYTHGAIMAALLWRAKTGRGLHIDCNLLSSQVACLTHIAANYLNAGKEAKRWGTAHESIVPYQGFKTQDGYLIVAAGNNKQFARVCKVLNLSHLSDDPKYKTNTLRVQNRKELLQILSQRFSEKRTSEWLGKFEGTGVPCGPINNIQQVFSDAQVAHNDLIMKMEHPTAGKVVIPGPAVRFSDFKINKPTPPPLTGQHTAQVLREMLGYKDDDIEQLLKAGTVCQNKQPLILSGVAASQSQAQRRTRAQGDTPREGCQSVARHPQQGSNPRPTPQQAPAKPTAPLHKIMTVFH
;
A
#
# COMPACT_ATOMS: atom_id res chain seq x y z
N MET A 1 -52.55 44.90 -9.18
CA MET A 1 -53.18 43.58 -8.94
C MET A 1 -52.04 42.63 -8.63
N CYS A 2 -51.63 42.56 -7.37
CA CYS A 2 -52.10 41.61 -6.34
C CYS A 2 -51.54 40.19 -6.57
N ALA A 3 -51.04 39.44 -5.60
CA ALA A 3 -50.47 39.67 -4.25
C ALA A 3 -49.95 38.27 -3.82
N GLY A 4 -48.97 38.04 -2.95
CA GLY A 4 -48.10 38.86 -2.10
C GLY A 4 -47.05 37.87 -1.52
N SER A 5 -46.48 37.98 -0.33
CA SER A 5 -46.11 39.12 0.51
C SER A 5 -45.18 38.58 1.60
N THR A 6 -43.98 39.14 1.71
CA THR A 6 -42.98 38.83 2.75
C THR A 6 -43.43 39.34 4.12
N LEU A 7 -43.00 38.71 5.23
CA LEU A 7 -42.21 39.41 6.27
C LEU A 7 -41.56 38.49 7.32
N ILE A 8 -40.43 38.97 7.85
CA ILE A 8 -39.73 38.51 9.06
C ILE A 8 -39.82 39.66 10.08
N ILE A 9 -40.00 39.37 11.37
CA ILE A 9 -39.69 40.31 12.46
C ILE A 9 -38.86 39.60 13.56
N ARG A 10 -38.01 40.38 14.23
CA ARG A 10 -36.98 40.01 15.22
C ARG A 10 -37.39 40.39 16.65
N GLU A 11 -36.54 40.00 17.61
CA GLU A 11 -36.37 40.59 18.97
C GLU A 11 -37.51 40.30 19.98
N SER A 12 -37.29 40.26 21.31
CA SER A 12 -36.04 40.46 22.09
C SER A 12 -36.05 39.68 23.43
N CYS A 13 -34.95 39.79 24.18
CA CYS A 13 -34.69 39.10 25.46
C CYS A 13 -35.16 39.94 26.68
N GLU A 14 -35.75 39.32 27.72
CA GLU A 14 -35.62 39.80 29.11
C GLU A 14 -35.99 38.74 30.18
N SER A 15 -35.77 39.06 31.46
CA SER A 15 -35.38 38.09 32.51
C SER A 15 -36.35 37.90 33.69
N ALA A 16 -36.51 36.65 34.14
CA ALA A 16 -36.74 36.22 35.53
C ALA A 16 -36.59 34.67 35.57
N GLY A 17 -36.19 33.97 36.63
CA GLY A 17 -35.88 34.34 38.01
C GLY A 17 -36.25 33.17 38.94
N THR A 18 -35.34 32.75 39.82
CA THR A 18 -35.51 31.74 40.92
C THR A 18 -35.53 30.23 40.60
N ARG A 19 -34.81 29.46 41.43
CA ARG A 19 -34.91 27.99 41.64
C ARG A 19 -35.59 27.75 43.00
N PRO A 20 -36.32 26.64 43.17
CA PRO A 20 -35.91 25.63 44.18
C PRO A 20 -36.08 24.18 43.65
N SER A 21 -35.08 23.30 43.76
CA SER A 21 -34.79 22.37 44.87
C SER A 21 -35.62 21.06 44.93
N ARG A 22 -34.93 19.95 44.65
CA ARG A 22 -35.05 18.57 45.18
C ARG A 22 -36.38 17.77 45.13
N ASP A 23 -36.18 16.51 44.71
CA ASP A 23 -36.82 15.27 45.14
C ASP A 23 -38.35 15.09 44.98
N LYS A 24 -38.72 14.25 43.99
CA LYS A 24 -39.18 12.87 44.28
C LYS A 24 -39.25 11.97 43.04
N MET A 25 -38.77 10.75 43.23
CA MET A 25 -38.78 9.64 42.28
C MET A 25 -40.16 8.96 42.30
N LEU A 26 -40.79 8.75 41.14
CA LEU A 26 -42.08 8.04 41.07
C LEU A 26 -41.96 6.73 40.28
N LEU A 27 -41.97 5.61 41.01
CA LEU A 27 -42.16 4.28 40.45
C LEU A 27 -43.60 4.12 39.92
N ARG A 28 -43.77 3.48 38.76
CA ARG A 28 -45.05 2.88 38.36
C ARG A 28 -44.90 1.36 38.33
N ALA A 29 -45.62 0.69 39.22
CA ALA A 29 -45.81 -0.75 39.19
C ALA A 29 -46.90 -1.14 38.18
N VAL A 30 -46.75 -2.29 37.54
CA VAL A 30 -47.81 -2.93 36.73
C VAL A 30 -48.26 -4.19 37.48
N ALA A 31 -49.57 -4.35 37.62
CA ALA A 31 -50.18 -5.41 38.40
C ALA A 31 -50.08 -6.79 37.73
N ALA A 32 -50.05 -7.84 38.56
CA ALA A 32 -50.11 -9.22 38.13
C ALA A 32 -51.54 -9.78 38.26
N THR A 33 -52.01 -10.50 37.24
CA THR A 33 -53.20 -11.34 37.32
C THR A 33 -52.83 -12.76 36.91
N ARG A 34 -53.03 -13.72 37.81
CA ARG A 34 -52.81 -15.15 37.53
C ARG A 34 -54.06 -15.76 36.90
N PHE A 35 -53.85 -16.65 35.93
CA PHE A 35 -54.79 -17.72 35.61
C PHE A 35 -54.05 -19.06 35.62
N ALA A 36 -54.67 -20.10 36.17
CA ALA A 36 -54.13 -21.45 36.27
C ALA A 36 -55.01 -22.41 35.46
N GLY A 37 -54.41 -23.39 34.76
CA GLY A 37 -55.15 -24.31 33.89
C GLY A 37 -54.28 -25.34 33.17
N THR A 38 -53.86 -26.37 33.92
CA THR A 38 -53.63 -27.77 33.47
C THR A 38 -53.12 -28.06 32.04
N LEU A 39 -51.87 -28.52 31.91
CA LEU A 39 -51.40 -29.30 30.75
C LEU A 39 -50.63 -30.57 31.18
N ARG A 40 -50.82 -31.65 30.40
CA ARG A 40 -50.26 -32.99 30.62
C ARG A 40 -48.76 -33.07 30.25
N PRO A 41 -47.97 -33.97 30.86
CA PRO A 41 -46.55 -34.13 30.52
C PRO A 41 -46.35 -34.90 29.20
N GLY A 42 -46.12 -34.17 28.10
CA GLY A 42 -45.64 -34.74 26.85
C GLY A 42 -44.11 -34.82 26.81
N ALA A 43 -43.55 -36.02 26.75
CA ALA A 43 -42.10 -36.22 26.75
C ALA A 43 -41.43 -35.63 25.50
N ARG A 44 -40.67 -34.53 25.66
CA ARG A 44 -39.76 -34.01 24.63
C ARG A 44 -38.34 -34.51 24.88
N ARG A 45 -37.84 -35.35 23.97
CA ARG A 45 -36.42 -35.74 23.93
C ARG A 45 -35.54 -34.49 23.74
N PRO A 46 -34.35 -34.40 24.38
CA PRO A 46 -33.39 -33.36 24.05
C PRO A 46 -32.88 -33.55 22.62
N PRO A 47 -32.48 -32.47 21.91
CA PRO A 47 -31.85 -32.61 20.60
C PRO A 47 -30.55 -33.41 20.74
N ARG A 48 -30.37 -34.42 19.89
CA ARG A 48 -29.10 -35.15 19.81
C ARG A 48 -28.00 -34.16 19.44
N LEU A 49 -27.05 -33.95 20.36
CA LEU A 49 -25.73 -33.43 20.02
C LEU A 49 -25.16 -34.35 18.92
N LEU A 50 -25.08 -33.82 17.70
CA LEU A 50 -24.35 -34.44 16.60
C LEU A 50 -22.88 -34.43 16.99
N ARG A 51 -22.45 -35.54 17.61
CA ARG A 51 -21.06 -35.85 17.91
C ARG A 51 -20.31 -35.84 16.58
N ALA A 52 -19.65 -34.73 16.28
CA ALA A 52 -18.84 -34.57 15.09
C ALA A 52 -17.78 -35.68 15.10
N GLN A 53 -18.01 -36.72 14.31
CA GLN A 53 -16.98 -37.72 14.07
C GLN A 53 -15.88 -37.01 13.31
N SER A 54 -14.70 -36.95 13.91
CA SER A 54 -13.46 -36.56 13.25
C SER A 54 -13.13 -37.64 12.22
N SER A 55 -13.83 -37.62 11.08
CA SER A 55 -13.25 -38.14 9.85
C SER A 55 -12.05 -37.25 9.55
N ARG A 56 -10.85 -37.81 9.66
CA ARG A 56 -9.72 -37.30 8.88
C ARG A 56 -10.16 -37.41 7.43
N ALA A 57 -10.57 -36.29 6.84
CA ALA A 57 -10.74 -36.20 5.41
C ALA A 57 -9.36 -36.47 4.80
N SER A 58 -9.18 -37.67 4.23
CA SER A 58 -8.07 -37.91 3.31
C SER A 58 -8.28 -36.94 2.15
N ALA A 59 -7.43 -35.93 2.05
CA ALA A 59 -7.44 -34.99 0.93
C ALA A 59 -7.47 -35.79 -0.37
N ARG A 60 -8.37 -35.43 -1.29
CA ARG A 60 -8.47 -36.13 -2.57
C ARG A 60 -7.22 -35.79 -3.38
N PRO A 61 -6.59 -36.76 -4.07
CA PRO A 61 -5.50 -36.45 -4.99
C PRO A 61 -6.00 -35.47 -6.06
N GLY A 62 -5.59 -34.20 -5.97
CA GLY A 62 -6.07 -33.09 -6.81
C GLY A 62 -6.50 -31.81 -6.06
N GLU A 63 -6.73 -31.85 -4.75
CA GLU A 63 -7.18 -30.65 -3.98
C GLU A 63 -6.03 -29.68 -3.60
N GLU A 64 -4.76 -30.04 -3.80
CA GLU A 64 -3.61 -29.38 -3.15
C GLU A 64 -3.24 -27.95 -3.60
N ASN A 65 -3.92 -27.33 -4.57
CA ASN A 65 -3.47 -26.02 -5.07
C ASN A 65 -4.52 -25.11 -5.75
N ILE A 66 -5.82 -25.27 -5.45
CA ILE A 66 -6.85 -24.33 -5.96
C ILE A 66 -6.66 -22.97 -5.29
N LYS A 67 -6.43 -21.92 -6.08
CA LYS A 67 -6.37 -20.52 -5.62
C LYS A 67 -7.73 -19.84 -5.79
N PRO A 68 -8.08 -18.84 -4.95
CA PRO A 68 -9.43 -18.26 -4.92
C PRO A 68 -9.82 -17.47 -6.19
N LEU A 69 -8.86 -17.10 -7.05
CA LEU A 69 -9.10 -16.44 -8.34
C LEU A 69 -8.67 -17.29 -9.55
N ASP A 70 -8.47 -18.60 -9.38
CA ASP A 70 -8.24 -19.49 -10.53
C ASP A 70 -9.40 -19.38 -11.53
N GLY A 71 -9.07 -19.18 -12.80
CA GLY A 71 -10.05 -18.96 -13.88
C GLY A 71 -10.53 -17.51 -14.04
N ILE A 72 -10.12 -16.57 -13.18
CA ILE A 72 -10.37 -15.13 -13.37
C ILE A 72 -9.26 -14.52 -14.23
N LYS A 73 -9.64 -13.84 -15.31
CA LYS A 73 -8.73 -13.13 -16.23
C LYS A 73 -8.79 -11.62 -16.04
N VAL A 74 -7.64 -10.98 -15.88
CA VAL A 74 -7.52 -9.53 -15.64
C VAL A 74 -6.70 -8.90 -16.76
N LEU A 75 -7.32 -7.98 -17.50
CA LEU A 75 -6.64 -7.15 -18.49
C LEU A 75 -6.10 -5.89 -17.80
N ASP A 76 -4.78 -5.86 -17.58
CA ASP A 76 -4.07 -4.84 -16.80
C ASP A 76 -3.44 -3.79 -17.73
N LEU A 77 -4.16 -2.69 -17.98
CA LEU A 77 -3.68 -1.52 -18.73
C LEU A 77 -2.90 -0.53 -17.83
N THR A 78 -2.65 -0.87 -16.56
CA THR A 78 -2.10 0.08 -15.60
C THR A 78 -0.58 0.23 -15.71
N ARG A 79 -0.11 1.41 -15.30
CA ARG A 79 1.33 1.75 -15.19
C ARG A 79 1.69 2.21 -13.79
N VAL A 80 2.99 2.31 -13.51
CA VAL A 80 3.54 2.85 -12.25
C VAL A 80 3.32 1.93 -11.05
N LEU A 81 2.45 2.29 -10.09
CA LEU A 81 2.41 1.59 -8.79
C LEU A 81 1.01 1.16 -8.33
N ALA A 82 0.06 2.08 -8.16
CA ALA A 82 -1.25 1.75 -7.55
C ALA A 82 -1.97 0.59 -8.26
N GLY A 83 -2.09 0.70 -9.60
CA GLY A 83 -2.67 -0.34 -10.44
C GLY A 83 -1.83 -1.61 -10.51
N PRO A 84 -0.52 -1.53 -10.82
CA PRO A 84 0.33 -2.72 -10.88
C PRO A 84 0.38 -3.51 -9.57
N PHE A 85 0.35 -2.83 -8.42
CA PHE A 85 0.28 -3.43 -7.09
C PHE A 85 -1.07 -4.15 -6.86
N ALA A 86 -2.19 -3.53 -7.21
CA ALA A 86 -3.51 -4.16 -7.12
C ALA A 86 -3.61 -5.43 -7.98
N SER A 87 -3.21 -5.36 -9.25
CA SER A 87 -3.26 -6.52 -10.17
C SER A 87 -2.25 -7.61 -9.80
N MET A 88 -1.08 -7.26 -9.24
CA MET A 88 -0.15 -8.24 -8.68
C MET A 88 -0.76 -9.04 -7.52
N ILE A 89 -1.50 -8.39 -6.61
CA ILE A 89 -2.19 -9.09 -5.51
C ILE A 89 -3.27 -10.04 -6.06
N LEU A 90 -4.00 -9.65 -7.10
CA LEU A 90 -4.94 -10.55 -7.78
C LEU A 90 -4.21 -11.76 -8.43
N GLY A 91 -3.04 -11.55 -9.03
CA GLY A 91 -2.21 -12.62 -9.60
C GLY A 91 -1.61 -13.57 -8.56
N ASP A 92 -1.19 -13.04 -7.40
CA ASP A 92 -0.80 -13.84 -6.23
C ASP A 92 -1.93 -14.79 -5.79
N LEU A 93 -3.18 -14.30 -5.83
CA LEU A 93 -4.42 -15.02 -5.54
C LEU A 93 -4.94 -15.92 -6.68
N GLY A 94 -4.21 -16.03 -7.80
CA GLY A 94 -4.49 -16.99 -8.88
C GLY A 94 -5.07 -16.42 -10.17
N ALA A 95 -5.37 -15.13 -10.23
CA ALA A 95 -5.90 -14.53 -11.45
C ALA A 95 -4.85 -14.52 -12.59
N GLU A 96 -5.26 -14.80 -13.81
CA GLU A 96 -4.42 -14.66 -15.00
C GLU A 96 -4.34 -13.16 -15.39
N ILE A 97 -3.22 -12.52 -15.05
CA ILE A 97 -2.99 -11.10 -15.32
C ILE A 97 -2.31 -10.92 -16.69
N ILE A 98 -3.00 -10.25 -17.62
CA ILE A 98 -2.48 -9.85 -18.94
C ILE A 98 -2.14 -8.36 -18.89
N LYS A 99 -0.86 -8.03 -18.63
CA LYS A 99 -0.39 -6.64 -18.64
C LYS A 99 -0.22 -6.14 -20.07
N VAL A 100 -0.89 -5.03 -20.38
CA VAL A 100 -0.81 -4.33 -21.66
C VAL A 100 0.26 -3.24 -21.55
N GLU A 101 1.24 -3.28 -22.44
CA GLU A 101 2.42 -2.43 -22.38
C GLU A 101 2.69 -1.71 -23.70
N ARG A 102 3.40 -0.58 -23.66
CA ARG A 102 3.80 0.14 -24.87
C ARG A 102 4.91 -0.64 -25.61
N PRO A 103 4.83 -0.82 -26.94
CA PRO A 103 5.95 -1.31 -27.75
C PRO A 103 7.25 -0.57 -27.47
N GLY A 104 8.35 -1.33 -27.38
CA GLY A 104 9.70 -0.84 -27.06
C GLY A 104 9.89 -0.46 -25.59
N SER A 105 9.13 0.51 -25.08
CA SER A 105 9.38 1.14 -23.76
C SER A 105 8.70 0.46 -22.57
N GLY A 106 7.58 -0.22 -22.77
CA GLY A 106 6.81 -0.87 -21.71
C GLY A 106 6.19 0.10 -20.68
N ASP A 107 6.04 -0.36 -19.45
CA ASP A 107 5.72 0.46 -18.26
C ASP A 107 6.83 1.48 -17.97
N ASP A 108 6.48 2.71 -17.57
CA ASP A 108 7.46 3.76 -17.23
C ASP A 108 8.44 3.32 -16.13
N THR A 109 8.00 2.46 -15.21
CA THR A 109 8.82 1.93 -14.12
C THR A 109 9.96 1.03 -14.56
N ARG A 110 9.95 0.49 -15.79
CA ARG A 110 11.08 -0.30 -16.32
C ARG A 110 12.38 0.51 -16.40
N ALA A 111 12.27 1.82 -16.62
CA ALA A 111 13.40 2.75 -16.66
C ALA A 111 13.73 3.41 -15.31
N TRP A 112 12.98 3.14 -14.25
CA TRP A 112 13.15 3.82 -12.95
C TRP A 112 14.23 3.14 -12.11
N GLY A 113 15.45 3.64 -12.18
CA GLY A 113 16.56 3.24 -11.33
C GLY A 113 17.66 4.32 -11.28
N PRO A 114 18.79 4.06 -10.61
CA PRO A 114 19.16 2.83 -9.92
C PRO A 114 18.31 2.55 -8.66
N PRO A 115 18.30 1.31 -8.14
CA PRO A 115 19.06 0.14 -8.60
C PRO A 115 18.38 -0.63 -9.76
N PHE A 116 19.22 -1.24 -10.58
CA PHE A 116 18.84 -2.22 -11.60
C PHE A 116 19.40 -3.60 -11.22
N LEU A 117 18.77 -4.67 -11.69
CA LEU A 117 19.26 -6.04 -11.57
C LEU A 117 19.38 -6.62 -12.99
N GLY A 118 20.62 -6.70 -13.50
CA GLY A 118 20.83 -6.71 -14.95
C GLY A 118 20.32 -5.40 -15.54
N ASP A 119 19.59 -5.47 -16.65
CA ASP A 119 18.96 -4.32 -17.31
C ASP A 119 17.56 -3.98 -16.75
N GLU A 120 17.01 -4.77 -15.82
CA GLU A 120 15.65 -4.59 -15.30
C GLU A 120 15.64 -3.70 -14.04
N SER A 121 14.74 -2.72 -14.00
CA SER A 121 14.51 -1.92 -12.78
C SER A 121 13.98 -2.78 -11.64
N VAL A 122 14.61 -2.67 -10.47
CA VAL A 122 14.11 -3.29 -9.23
C VAL A 122 12.72 -2.77 -8.85
N TYR A 123 12.37 -1.54 -9.26
CA TYR A 123 11.03 -0.98 -9.08
C TYR A 123 10.00 -1.78 -9.90
N PHE A 124 10.21 -1.94 -11.21
CA PHE A 124 9.31 -2.76 -12.05
C PHE A 124 9.20 -4.19 -11.52
N LEU A 125 10.33 -4.80 -11.16
CA LEU A 125 10.39 -6.18 -10.66
C LEU A 125 9.59 -6.36 -9.35
N SER A 126 9.49 -5.32 -8.51
CA SER A 126 8.82 -5.40 -7.21
C SER A 126 7.29 -5.50 -7.27
N VAL A 127 6.65 -5.07 -8.38
CA VAL A 127 5.18 -4.95 -8.49
C VAL A 127 4.57 -5.61 -9.73
N ASN A 128 5.30 -6.50 -10.43
CA ASN A 128 4.82 -7.14 -11.66
C ASN A 128 5.02 -8.66 -11.76
N ARG A 129 5.30 -9.36 -10.65
CA ARG A 129 5.25 -10.85 -10.60
C ARG A 129 3.84 -11.37 -10.94
N ASN A 130 3.74 -12.64 -11.35
CA ASN A 130 2.46 -13.28 -11.70
C ASN A 130 1.70 -12.62 -12.86
N LYS A 131 2.41 -11.96 -13.79
CA LYS A 131 1.82 -11.32 -14.98
C LYS A 131 2.40 -11.88 -16.27
N LYS A 132 1.54 -12.07 -17.28
CA LYS A 132 1.92 -12.10 -18.70
C LYS A 132 2.05 -10.64 -19.19
N SER A 133 2.86 -10.40 -20.21
CA SER A 133 3.04 -9.07 -20.83
C SER A 133 2.81 -9.15 -22.33
N ILE A 134 1.93 -8.30 -22.83
CA ILE A 134 1.72 -8.06 -24.26
C ILE A 134 2.08 -6.62 -24.58
N ALA A 135 2.79 -6.38 -25.68
CA ALA A 135 3.14 -5.03 -26.11
C ALA A 135 2.25 -4.61 -27.28
N VAL A 136 1.38 -3.61 -27.08
CA VAL A 136 0.33 -3.20 -28.02
C VAL A 136 0.32 -1.68 -28.19
N ASN A 137 0.37 -1.20 -29.44
CA ASN A 137 0.25 0.20 -29.78
C ASN A 137 -1.23 0.63 -29.79
N LEU A 138 -1.72 1.19 -28.68
CA LEU A 138 -3.12 1.65 -28.58
C LEU A 138 -3.48 2.83 -29.51
N LYS A 139 -2.48 3.51 -30.10
CA LYS A 139 -2.73 4.56 -31.11
C LYS A 139 -3.04 3.99 -32.50
N ASP A 140 -2.76 2.72 -32.73
CA ASP A 140 -3.18 2.00 -33.92
C ASP A 140 -4.62 1.50 -33.69
N PRO A 141 -5.59 1.81 -34.57
CA PRO A 141 -6.96 1.31 -34.44
C PRO A 141 -7.06 -0.22 -34.32
N ARG A 142 -6.11 -0.96 -34.92
CA ARG A 142 -6.02 -2.43 -34.78
C ARG A 142 -5.59 -2.83 -33.37
N GLY A 143 -4.72 -2.05 -32.73
CA GLY A 143 -4.30 -2.25 -31.36
C GLY A 143 -5.43 -1.96 -30.37
N ALA A 144 -6.20 -0.89 -30.59
CA ALA A 144 -7.40 -0.61 -29.81
C ALA A 144 -8.46 -1.73 -29.96
N LYS A 145 -8.75 -2.17 -31.20
CA LYS A 145 -9.65 -3.32 -31.47
C LYS A 145 -9.23 -4.58 -30.73
N LEU A 146 -7.93 -4.90 -30.74
CA LEU A 146 -7.36 -6.06 -30.06
C LEU A 146 -7.55 -6.00 -28.53
N ILE A 147 -7.44 -4.82 -27.90
CA ILE A 147 -7.77 -4.66 -26.48
C ILE A 147 -9.27 -4.84 -26.21
N LEU A 148 -10.14 -4.35 -27.09
CA LEU A 148 -11.58 -4.52 -26.97
C LEU A 148 -11.99 -6.00 -27.10
N GLU A 149 -11.34 -6.76 -27.98
CA GLU A 149 -11.51 -8.22 -28.11
C GLU A 149 -11.00 -8.96 -26.87
N LEU A 150 -9.83 -8.59 -26.31
CA LEU A 150 -9.33 -9.15 -25.05
C LEU A 150 -10.29 -8.86 -23.89
N ALA A 151 -10.88 -7.67 -23.82
CA ALA A 151 -11.88 -7.32 -22.83
C ALA A 151 -13.14 -8.21 -22.93
N GLY A 152 -13.52 -8.62 -24.16
CA GLY A 152 -14.60 -9.59 -24.41
C GLY A 152 -14.38 -10.99 -23.82
N VAL A 153 -13.13 -11.38 -23.56
CA VAL A 153 -12.75 -12.69 -22.99
C VAL A 153 -12.13 -12.61 -21.58
N CYS A 154 -12.15 -11.42 -20.96
CA CYS A 154 -11.64 -11.18 -19.60
C CYS A 154 -12.78 -10.91 -18.60
N ASP A 155 -12.46 -11.08 -17.31
CA ASP A 155 -13.38 -10.86 -16.21
C ASP A 155 -13.31 -9.44 -15.63
N VAL A 156 -12.11 -8.86 -15.69
CA VAL A 156 -11.77 -7.55 -15.15
C VAL A 156 -10.91 -6.80 -16.16
N LEU A 157 -11.16 -5.51 -16.35
CA LEU A 157 -10.22 -4.57 -16.98
C LEU A 157 -9.83 -3.55 -15.91
N VAL A 158 -8.54 -3.32 -15.71
CA VAL A 158 -8.03 -2.28 -14.81
C VAL A 158 -7.11 -1.33 -15.55
N GLU A 159 -7.33 -0.02 -15.39
CA GLU A 159 -6.63 1.04 -16.13
C GLU A 159 -6.38 2.28 -15.26
N ASN A 160 -5.38 3.09 -15.61
CA ASN A 160 -5.05 4.33 -14.90
C ASN A 160 -4.71 5.51 -15.82
N TYR A 161 -5.53 5.70 -16.85
CA TYR A 161 -5.45 6.85 -17.75
C TYR A 161 -6.21 8.05 -17.19
N ILE A 162 -5.97 9.23 -17.77
CA ILE A 162 -6.78 10.43 -17.50
C ILE A 162 -8.22 10.15 -17.99
N PRO A 163 -9.27 10.47 -17.21
CA PRO A 163 -10.67 10.24 -17.58
C PRO A 163 -11.00 10.68 -19.01
N GLY A 164 -11.68 9.80 -19.75
CA GLY A 164 -12.04 9.99 -21.15
C GLY A 164 -10.97 9.55 -22.16
N LYS A 165 -9.68 9.39 -21.76
CA LYS A 165 -8.61 9.14 -22.74
C LYS A 165 -8.70 7.78 -23.44
N LEU A 166 -9.25 6.76 -22.78
CA LEU A 166 -9.56 5.48 -23.42
C LEU A 166 -10.87 5.52 -24.23
N SER A 167 -11.84 6.37 -23.84
CA SER A 167 -13.07 6.58 -24.62
C SER A 167 -12.78 7.17 -26.01
N GLU A 168 -11.78 8.05 -26.14
CA GLU A 168 -11.28 8.51 -27.45
C GLU A 168 -10.80 7.38 -28.38
N MET A 169 -10.46 6.21 -27.82
CA MET A 169 -9.97 5.03 -28.54
C MET A 169 -11.03 3.92 -28.66
N GLY A 170 -12.29 4.16 -28.24
CA GLY A 170 -13.33 3.14 -28.16
C GLY A 170 -13.08 2.07 -27.07
N LEU A 171 -12.32 2.44 -26.03
CA LEU A 171 -11.92 1.58 -24.91
C LEU A 171 -12.47 2.08 -23.56
N GLY A 172 -13.38 3.05 -23.56
CA GLY A 172 -14.03 3.52 -22.33
C GLY A 172 -15.00 2.48 -21.75
N TYR A 173 -15.45 2.70 -20.52
CA TYR A 173 -16.40 1.78 -19.85
C TYR A 173 -17.65 1.51 -20.70
N GLU A 174 -18.27 2.55 -21.27
CA GLU A 174 -19.47 2.41 -22.10
C GLU A 174 -19.22 1.57 -23.35
N ASP A 175 -18.02 1.61 -23.93
CA ASP A 175 -17.66 0.84 -25.12
C ASP A 175 -17.39 -0.63 -24.78
N VAL A 176 -16.60 -0.85 -23.73
CA VAL A 176 -16.31 -2.20 -23.22
C VAL A 176 -17.58 -2.89 -22.72
N GLN A 177 -18.52 -2.17 -22.09
CA GLN A 177 -19.78 -2.73 -21.62
C GLN A 177 -20.65 -3.29 -22.76
N LYS A 178 -20.58 -2.73 -23.98
CA LYS A 178 -21.33 -3.21 -25.15
C LYS A 178 -20.88 -4.62 -25.58
N VAL A 179 -19.59 -4.92 -25.48
CA VAL A 179 -19.01 -6.23 -25.87
C VAL A 179 -18.85 -7.19 -24.69
N ALA A 180 -18.67 -6.67 -23.47
CA ALA A 180 -18.37 -7.43 -22.26
C ALA A 180 -19.28 -7.00 -21.09
N PRO A 181 -20.61 -7.20 -21.16
CA PRO A 181 -21.56 -6.74 -20.13
C PRO A 181 -21.40 -7.39 -18.74
N ARG A 182 -20.54 -8.42 -18.65
CA ARG A 182 -20.17 -9.11 -17.40
C ARG A 182 -18.84 -8.62 -16.82
N LEU A 183 -18.08 -7.79 -17.52
CA LEU A 183 -16.74 -7.37 -17.10
C LEU A 183 -16.79 -6.33 -15.98
N VAL A 184 -15.90 -6.47 -14.99
CA VAL A 184 -15.65 -5.42 -13.99
C VAL A 184 -14.64 -4.45 -14.58
N TYR A 185 -15.07 -3.23 -14.91
CA TYR A 185 -14.17 -2.18 -15.40
C TYR A 185 -13.71 -1.34 -14.21
N CYS A 186 -12.42 -1.14 -14.05
CA CYS A 186 -11.85 -0.41 -12.92
C CYS A 186 -10.89 0.70 -13.37
N SER A 187 -11.28 1.94 -13.10
CA SER A 187 -10.44 3.11 -13.31
C SER A 187 -9.70 3.48 -12.02
N ILE A 188 -8.42 3.82 -12.14
CA ILE A 188 -7.60 4.36 -11.05
C ILE A 188 -7.08 5.74 -11.45
N THR A 189 -7.60 6.81 -10.85
CA THR A 189 -7.29 8.19 -11.27
C THR A 189 -6.66 9.03 -10.15
N GLY A 190 -6.20 10.24 -10.46
CA GLY A 190 -5.73 11.17 -9.42
C GLY A 190 -6.85 11.62 -8.48
N TYR A 191 -8.00 12.01 -9.05
CA TYR A 191 -9.02 12.81 -8.36
C TYR A 191 -10.49 12.38 -8.62
N GLY A 192 -10.71 11.26 -9.33
CA GLY A 192 -12.03 10.74 -9.71
C GLY A 192 -12.34 10.92 -11.20
N GLN A 193 -13.34 10.20 -11.70
CA GLN A 193 -13.83 10.32 -13.08
C GLN A 193 -14.51 11.66 -13.38
N THR A 194 -14.97 12.39 -12.35
CA THR A 194 -15.75 13.63 -12.47
C THR A 194 -15.26 14.71 -11.51
N GLY A 195 -15.81 15.93 -11.63
CA GLY A 195 -15.44 17.06 -10.77
C GLY A 195 -14.24 17.87 -11.30
N PRO A 196 -13.87 18.96 -10.60
CA PRO A 196 -13.00 20.02 -11.12
C PRO A 196 -11.56 19.57 -11.40
N MET A 197 -11.08 18.53 -10.72
CA MET A 197 -9.73 17.99 -10.88
C MET A 197 -9.68 16.69 -11.70
N SER A 198 -10.80 16.23 -12.28
CA SER A 198 -10.87 14.96 -13.04
C SER A 198 -9.82 14.86 -14.15
N GLN A 199 -9.58 15.95 -14.88
CA GLN A 199 -8.59 16.01 -15.96
C GLN A 199 -7.14 16.28 -15.48
N SER A 200 -6.91 16.40 -14.16
CA SER A 200 -5.57 16.64 -13.60
C SER A 200 -4.77 15.33 -13.49
N PRO A 201 -3.50 15.29 -13.90
CA PRO A 201 -2.65 14.11 -13.72
C PRO A 201 -2.41 13.82 -12.23
N GLY A 202 -2.42 12.54 -11.86
CA GLY A 202 -2.20 12.07 -10.50
C GLY A 202 -0.87 11.31 -10.34
N TYR A 203 -0.08 11.71 -9.35
CA TYR A 203 1.02 10.92 -8.78
C TYR A 203 0.93 10.99 -7.25
N ASP A 204 1.37 9.93 -6.57
CA ASP A 204 1.37 9.80 -5.11
C ASP A 204 1.80 11.07 -4.36
N SER A 205 2.92 11.71 -4.73
CA SER A 205 3.42 12.87 -3.98
C SER A 205 2.49 14.08 -4.04
N ILE A 206 1.83 14.31 -5.19
CA ILE A 206 0.88 15.40 -5.34
C ILE A 206 -0.42 15.05 -4.62
N ALA A 207 -0.93 13.83 -4.79
CA ALA A 207 -2.12 13.37 -4.07
C ALA A 207 -1.92 13.40 -2.54
N SER A 208 -0.76 12.96 -2.05
CA SER A 208 -0.36 13.01 -0.64
C SER A 208 -0.20 14.43 -0.09
N ALA A 209 0.12 15.42 -0.94
CA ALA A 209 0.18 16.82 -0.55
C ALA A 209 -1.24 17.43 -0.50
N VAL A 210 -2.01 17.28 -1.58
CA VAL A 210 -3.39 17.81 -1.71
C VAL A 210 -4.34 17.23 -0.65
N SER A 211 -4.16 15.97 -0.28
CA SER A 211 -4.93 15.28 0.78
C SER A 211 -4.45 15.57 2.21
N GLY A 212 -3.41 16.39 2.41
CA GLY A 212 -2.91 16.77 3.74
C GLY A 212 -2.01 15.74 4.45
N MET A 213 -1.81 14.53 3.91
CA MET A 213 -0.90 13.52 4.49
C MET A 213 0.54 14.05 4.62
N MET A 214 1.03 14.82 3.65
CA MET A 214 2.36 15.42 3.71
C MET A 214 2.46 16.51 4.79
N HIS A 215 1.40 17.29 5.01
CA HIS A 215 1.36 18.34 6.04
C HIS A 215 1.55 17.78 7.45
N ILE A 216 0.95 16.62 7.75
CA ILE A 216 1.02 15.94 9.05
C ILE A 216 2.27 15.05 9.23
N THR A 217 3.07 14.85 8.17
CA THR A 217 4.24 13.96 8.20
C THR A 217 5.54 14.75 8.34
N GLY A 218 6.36 14.41 9.33
CA GLY A 218 7.68 15.00 9.58
C GLY A 218 7.94 15.35 11.05
N PRO A 219 9.08 15.99 11.37
CA PRO A 219 9.37 16.50 12.71
C PRO A 219 8.38 17.62 13.12
N GLU A 220 8.07 17.73 14.42
CA GLU A 220 7.06 18.68 14.95
C GLU A 220 7.30 20.13 14.50
N ASP A 221 8.54 20.62 14.65
CA ASP A 221 8.97 21.96 14.24
C ASP A 221 9.77 21.97 12.91
N GLY A 222 9.67 20.89 12.11
CA GLY A 222 10.36 20.75 10.83
C GLY A 222 9.48 21.02 9.61
N GLU A 223 10.07 21.01 8.41
CA GLU A 223 9.33 21.05 7.14
C GLU A 223 8.45 19.80 6.94
N PRO A 224 7.36 19.90 6.13
CA PRO A 224 6.62 18.74 5.64
C PRO A 224 7.54 17.76 4.89
N VAL A 225 7.39 16.46 5.13
CA VAL A 225 8.16 15.43 4.42
C VAL A 225 7.24 14.36 3.81
N ARG A 226 7.64 13.81 2.66
CA ARG A 226 6.97 12.64 2.07
C ARG A 226 7.28 11.39 2.91
N PRO A 227 6.31 10.48 3.14
CA PRO A 227 6.60 9.12 3.60
C PRO A 227 7.65 8.43 2.70
N GLY A 228 8.47 7.55 3.29
CA GLY A 228 9.60 6.89 2.59
C GLY A 228 9.22 5.91 1.47
N VAL A 229 7.92 5.69 1.25
CA VAL A 229 7.34 4.93 0.13
C VAL A 229 6.07 5.65 -0.33
N ALA A 230 5.62 5.38 -1.55
CA ALA A 230 4.41 5.93 -2.13
C ALA A 230 3.14 5.37 -1.45
N MET A 231 2.86 5.82 -0.24
CA MET A 231 1.77 5.32 0.60
C MET A 231 0.38 5.59 0.03
N THR A 232 0.19 6.65 -0.75
CA THR A 232 -1.10 6.92 -1.43
C THR A 232 -1.34 5.89 -2.53
N ASP A 233 -0.33 5.63 -3.37
CA ASP A 233 -0.44 4.60 -4.42
C ASP A 233 -0.68 3.21 -3.82
N LEU A 234 0.03 2.84 -2.74
CA LEU A 234 -0.17 1.57 -2.05
C LEU A 234 -1.57 1.47 -1.41
N ALA A 235 -2.05 2.53 -0.76
CA ALA A 235 -3.39 2.57 -0.18
C ALA A 235 -4.47 2.44 -1.27
N THR A 236 -4.36 3.19 -2.36
CA THR A 236 -5.26 3.07 -3.52
C THR A 236 -5.21 1.67 -4.12
N GLY A 237 -4.03 1.06 -4.27
CA GLY A 237 -3.91 -0.31 -4.76
C GLY A 237 -4.64 -1.34 -3.88
N LEU A 238 -4.59 -1.18 -2.55
CA LEU A 238 -5.35 -2.01 -1.60
C LEU A 238 -6.86 -1.77 -1.70
N TYR A 239 -7.30 -0.51 -1.82
CA TYR A 239 -8.72 -0.19 -2.05
C TYR A 239 -9.23 -0.75 -3.37
N THR A 240 -8.47 -0.61 -4.47
CA THR A 240 -8.79 -1.15 -5.79
C THR A 240 -8.88 -2.68 -5.78
N HIS A 241 -7.91 -3.37 -5.17
CA HIS A 241 -7.98 -4.81 -4.97
C HIS A 241 -9.28 -5.21 -4.23
N GLY A 242 -9.60 -4.55 -3.11
CA GLY A 242 -10.82 -4.81 -2.35
C GLY A 242 -12.11 -4.54 -3.15
N ALA A 243 -12.13 -3.46 -3.94
CA ALA A 243 -13.26 -3.10 -4.80
C ALA A 243 -13.48 -4.11 -5.93
N ILE A 244 -12.41 -4.58 -6.58
CA ILE A 244 -12.48 -5.64 -7.61
C ILE A 244 -13.02 -6.94 -7.00
N MET A 245 -12.53 -7.35 -5.83
CA MET A 245 -13.05 -8.53 -5.12
C MET A 245 -14.55 -8.39 -4.79
N ALA A 246 -14.98 -7.22 -4.33
CA ALA A 246 -16.41 -6.95 -4.07
C ALA A 246 -17.24 -6.97 -5.37
N ALA A 247 -16.72 -6.43 -6.47
CA ALA A 247 -17.39 -6.42 -7.78
C ALA A 247 -17.48 -7.82 -8.41
N LEU A 248 -16.47 -8.69 -8.22
CA LEU A 248 -16.53 -10.09 -8.64
C LEU A 248 -17.61 -10.86 -7.85
N LEU A 249 -17.74 -10.61 -6.54
CA LEU A 249 -18.83 -11.17 -5.71
C LEU A 249 -20.21 -10.62 -6.11
N TRP A 250 -20.30 -9.35 -6.48
CA TRP A 250 -21.52 -8.75 -7.04
C TRP A 250 -21.91 -9.39 -8.37
N ARG A 251 -20.94 -9.59 -9.26
CA ARG A 251 -21.12 -10.26 -10.55
C ARG A 251 -21.56 -11.71 -10.39
N ALA A 252 -21.03 -12.43 -9.40
CA ALA A 252 -21.48 -13.79 -9.09
C ALA A 252 -22.96 -13.85 -8.66
N LYS A 253 -23.47 -12.81 -7.99
CA LYS A 253 -24.88 -12.71 -7.56
C LYS A 253 -25.83 -12.21 -8.65
N THR A 254 -25.37 -11.31 -9.52
CA THR A 254 -26.25 -10.57 -10.46
C THR A 254 -26.03 -10.92 -11.93
N GLY A 255 -24.98 -11.68 -12.24
CA GLY A 255 -24.52 -11.97 -13.60
C GLY A 255 -23.79 -10.82 -14.29
N ARG A 256 -23.91 -9.57 -13.81
CA ARG A 256 -23.50 -8.34 -14.50
C ARG A 256 -22.20 -7.73 -13.98
N GLY A 257 -21.49 -7.03 -14.87
CA GLY A 257 -20.36 -6.17 -14.54
C GLY A 257 -20.79 -4.82 -13.94
N LEU A 258 -19.80 -3.96 -13.67
CA LEU A 258 -19.96 -2.57 -13.23
C LEU A 258 -18.68 -1.77 -13.48
N HIS A 259 -18.76 -0.44 -13.35
CA HIS A 259 -17.60 0.46 -13.31
C HIS A 259 -17.21 0.77 -11.86
N ILE A 260 -15.93 0.63 -11.53
CA ILE A 260 -15.30 1.09 -10.29
C ILE A 260 -14.51 2.37 -10.60
N ASP A 261 -14.83 3.47 -9.89
CA ASP A 261 -13.97 4.66 -9.81
C ASP A 261 -13.16 4.60 -8.50
N CYS A 262 -11.87 4.28 -8.62
CA CYS A 262 -10.89 4.45 -7.55
C CYS A 262 -10.04 5.68 -7.84
N ASN A 263 -9.68 6.45 -6.82
CA ASN A 263 -8.76 7.57 -7.01
C ASN A 263 -7.86 7.85 -5.80
N LEU A 264 -6.69 8.45 -6.09
CA LEU A 264 -5.63 8.73 -5.12
C LEU A 264 -6.13 9.66 -4.00
N LEU A 265 -6.82 10.75 -4.34
CA LEU A 265 -7.33 11.73 -3.37
C LEU A 265 -8.29 11.09 -2.35
N SER A 266 -9.36 10.42 -2.82
CA SER A 266 -10.34 9.77 -1.95
C SER A 266 -9.71 8.69 -1.08
N SER A 267 -8.77 7.91 -1.63
CA SER A 267 -8.05 6.88 -0.89
C SER A 267 -7.25 7.48 0.27
N GLN A 268 -6.50 8.55 0.01
CA GLN A 268 -5.64 9.15 1.02
C GLN A 268 -6.40 9.99 2.05
N VAL A 269 -7.48 10.67 1.64
CA VAL A 269 -8.39 11.35 2.59
C VAL A 269 -9.03 10.33 3.54
N ALA A 270 -9.47 9.17 3.04
CA ALA A 270 -9.97 8.09 3.90
C ALA A 270 -8.90 7.59 4.89
N CYS A 271 -7.65 7.46 4.46
CA CYS A 271 -6.53 7.05 5.32
C CYS A 271 -6.16 8.05 6.43
N LEU A 272 -6.61 9.32 6.39
CA LEU A 272 -6.45 10.25 7.52
C LEU A 272 -7.25 9.82 8.76
N THR A 273 -8.32 9.03 8.58
CA THR A 273 -9.14 8.44 9.64
C THR A 273 -9.50 9.41 10.78
N HIS A 274 -8.93 9.17 11.97
CA HIS A 274 -9.16 9.93 13.20
C HIS A 274 -8.59 11.36 13.16
N ILE A 275 -7.55 11.63 12.36
CA ILE A 275 -6.98 12.98 12.21
C ILE A 275 -7.96 13.87 11.44
N ALA A 276 -8.55 13.36 10.35
CA ALA A 276 -9.65 14.05 9.67
C ALA A 276 -10.87 14.21 10.59
N ALA A 277 -11.22 13.18 11.37
CA ALA A 277 -12.34 13.27 12.31
C ALA A 277 -12.13 14.34 13.40
N ASN A 278 -10.89 14.51 13.92
CA ASN A 278 -10.55 15.57 14.87
C ASN A 278 -10.84 16.96 14.30
N TYR A 279 -10.44 17.22 13.05
CA TYR A 279 -10.70 18.49 12.38
C TYR A 279 -12.21 18.67 12.12
N LEU A 280 -12.86 17.68 11.49
CA LEU A 280 -14.26 17.74 11.07
C LEU A 280 -15.25 17.88 12.23
N ASN A 281 -14.95 17.35 13.42
CA ASN A 281 -15.86 17.37 14.57
C ASN A 281 -15.48 18.40 15.66
N ALA A 282 -14.22 18.84 15.73
CA ALA A 282 -13.73 19.70 16.80
C ALA A 282 -12.90 20.90 16.33
N GLY A 283 -12.73 21.12 15.02
CA GLY A 283 -11.92 22.22 14.46
C GLY A 283 -10.43 22.16 14.85
N LYS A 284 -9.97 21.02 15.37
CA LYS A 284 -8.59 20.85 15.83
C LYS A 284 -7.70 20.56 14.62
N GLU A 285 -6.97 21.58 14.19
CA GLU A 285 -5.97 21.43 13.14
C GLU A 285 -4.89 20.40 13.51
N ALA A 286 -4.49 19.61 12.53
CA ALA A 286 -3.46 18.61 12.63
C ALA A 286 -2.06 19.23 12.49
N LYS A 287 -1.06 18.55 13.03
CA LYS A 287 0.34 18.96 12.91
C LYS A 287 1.26 17.75 12.88
N ARG A 288 2.53 18.02 12.59
CA ARG A 288 3.62 17.05 12.64
C ARG A 288 3.96 16.69 14.09
N TRP A 289 4.39 15.43 14.29
CA TRP A 289 4.74 14.88 15.61
C TRP A 289 6.02 14.03 15.60
N GLY A 290 6.75 13.98 14.48
CA GLY A 290 7.88 13.08 14.30
C GLY A 290 7.44 11.63 14.38
N THR A 291 7.88 10.93 15.43
CA THR A 291 7.47 9.55 15.72
C THR A 291 6.38 9.44 16.81
N ALA A 292 5.91 10.57 17.34
CA ALA A 292 4.99 10.59 18.47
C ALA A 292 3.50 10.50 18.07
N HIS A 293 2.72 9.82 18.89
CA HIS A 293 1.27 9.82 18.80
C HIS A 293 0.69 11.09 19.42
N GLU A 294 -0.18 11.79 18.71
CA GLU A 294 -0.73 13.08 19.15
C GLU A 294 -1.44 12.99 20.52
N SER A 295 -2.21 11.92 20.73
CA SER A 295 -3.14 11.77 21.85
C SER A 295 -2.74 10.70 22.90
N ILE A 296 -1.55 10.11 22.83
CA ILE A 296 -1.09 9.06 23.77
C ILE A 296 0.36 9.32 24.19
N VAL A 297 0.66 9.25 25.48
CA VAL A 297 2.01 9.47 26.03
C VAL A 297 2.36 8.45 27.11
N PRO A 298 3.55 7.81 27.08
CA PRO A 298 4.48 7.77 25.95
C PRO A 298 3.97 6.85 24.82
N TYR A 299 3.99 7.35 23.59
CA TYR A 299 3.88 6.53 22.38
C TYR A 299 4.71 7.21 21.30
N GLN A 300 6.01 6.90 21.26
CA GLN A 300 6.97 7.51 20.34
C GLN A 300 8.31 6.75 20.28
N GLY A 301 9.17 7.16 19.37
CA GLY A 301 10.59 6.80 19.35
C GLY A 301 11.40 7.55 20.41
N PHE A 302 12.30 6.83 21.07
CA PHE A 302 13.29 7.33 22.01
C PHE A 302 14.69 6.94 21.53
N LYS A 303 15.63 7.89 21.62
CA LYS A 303 17.04 7.64 21.31
C LYS A 303 17.67 6.81 22.44
N THR A 304 18.44 5.80 22.07
CA THR A 304 19.23 4.95 22.97
C THR A 304 20.72 5.27 22.81
N GLN A 305 21.60 4.54 23.49
CA GLN A 305 23.04 4.70 23.33
C GLN A 305 23.53 4.38 21.90
N ASP A 306 22.88 3.44 21.20
CA ASP A 306 23.34 2.90 19.90
C ASP A 306 22.29 2.92 18.79
N GLY A 307 21.12 3.54 19.00
CA GLY A 307 20.05 3.61 18.01
C GLY A 307 18.78 4.26 18.54
N TYR A 308 17.64 3.65 18.22
CA TYR A 308 16.31 4.10 18.64
C TYR A 308 15.40 2.90 18.92
N LEU A 309 14.50 3.07 19.88
CA LEU A 309 13.38 2.16 20.12
C LEU A 309 12.07 2.95 20.19
N ILE A 310 10.96 2.34 19.78
CA ILE A 310 9.61 2.83 20.08
C ILE A 310 9.11 2.15 21.35
N VAL A 311 8.45 2.90 22.22
CA VAL A 311 7.60 2.38 23.30
C VAL A 311 6.19 2.95 23.14
N ALA A 312 5.17 2.10 23.23
CA ALA A 312 3.77 2.50 23.20
C ALA A 312 3.03 2.08 24.49
N ALA A 313 2.73 3.04 25.34
CA ALA A 313 1.91 2.86 26.55
C ALA A 313 0.49 3.40 26.31
N GLY A 314 -0.34 2.62 25.60
CA GLY A 314 -1.72 2.96 25.27
C GLY A 314 -2.68 3.09 26.47
N ASN A 315 -2.26 2.71 27.68
CA ASN A 315 -3.05 2.86 28.90
C ASN A 315 -2.19 3.04 30.16
N ASN A 316 -2.82 3.43 31.27
CA ASN A 316 -2.12 3.70 32.54
C ASN A 316 -1.38 2.46 33.11
N LYS A 317 -1.89 1.24 32.90
CA LYS A 317 -1.22 0.00 33.36
C LYS A 317 0.08 -0.23 32.58
N GLN A 318 0.09 0.05 31.28
CA GLN A 318 1.31 0.01 30.46
C GLN A 318 2.28 1.14 30.86
N PHE A 319 1.80 2.35 31.13
CA PHE A 319 2.65 3.44 31.61
C PHE A 319 3.35 3.09 32.93
N ALA A 320 2.63 2.56 33.92
CA ALA A 320 3.25 2.10 35.17
C ALA A 320 4.30 1.00 34.97
N ARG A 321 4.11 0.11 34.00
CA ARG A 321 5.13 -0.90 33.62
C ARG A 321 6.35 -0.26 32.97
N VAL A 322 6.18 0.74 32.09
CA VAL A 322 7.30 1.53 31.55
C VAL A 322 8.07 2.20 32.68
N CYS A 323 7.39 2.90 33.58
CA CYS A 323 8.02 3.51 34.75
C CYS A 323 8.80 2.49 35.58
N LYS A 324 8.23 1.31 35.84
CA LYS A 324 8.92 0.22 36.56
C LYS A 324 10.17 -0.27 35.83
N VAL A 325 10.10 -0.53 34.51
CA VAL A 325 11.25 -0.99 33.69
C VAL A 325 12.40 0.03 33.69
N LEU A 326 12.05 1.31 33.70
CA LEU A 326 13.00 2.43 33.75
C LEU A 326 13.55 2.72 35.16
N ASN A 327 13.06 2.06 36.21
CA ASN A 327 13.30 2.40 37.62
C ASN A 327 12.80 3.81 38.02
N LEU A 328 11.73 4.28 37.36
CA LEU A 328 11.09 5.58 37.57
C LEU A 328 9.65 5.44 38.11
N SER A 329 9.38 4.42 38.93
CA SER A 329 8.03 4.04 39.40
C SER A 329 7.25 5.20 40.05
N HIS A 330 7.93 6.17 40.67
CA HIS A 330 7.29 7.36 41.24
C HIS A 330 6.48 8.16 40.21
N LEU A 331 6.87 8.15 38.92
CA LEU A 331 6.16 8.84 37.86
C LEU A 331 4.77 8.27 37.58
N SER A 332 4.47 7.00 37.92
CA SER A 332 3.10 6.48 37.73
C SER A 332 2.09 6.93 38.78
N ASP A 333 2.57 7.33 39.96
CA ASP A 333 1.74 7.82 41.06
C ASP A 333 1.68 9.35 41.13
N ASP A 334 2.60 10.04 40.44
CA ASP A 334 2.63 11.50 40.29
C ASP A 334 1.29 12.04 39.74
N PRO A 335 0.65 13.01 40.44
CA PRO A 335 -0.55 13.68 39.97
C PRO A 335 -0.48 14.23 38.54
N LYS A 336 0.69 14.67 38.04
CA LYS A 336 0.90 15.15 36.67
C LYS A 336 0.77 14.05 35.60
N TYR A 337 0.98 12.79 35.97
CA TYR A 337 1.13 11.69 35.01
C TYR A 337 0.19 10.49 35.24
N LYS A 338 -0.64 10.55 36.28
CA LYS A 338 -1.59 9.50 36.71
C LYS A 338 -2.56 9.02 35.62
N THR A 339 -2.95 9.89 34.68
CA THR A 339 -3.83 9.54 33.54
C THR A 339 -3.21 9.95 32.21
N ASN A 340 -3.65 9.33 31.10
CA ASN A 340 -3.14 9.68 29.77
C ASN A 340 -3.39 11.16 29.42
N THR A 341 -4.55 11.71 29.76
CA THR A 341 -4.85 13.13 29.55
C THR A 341 -3.85 14.04 30.26
N LEU A 342 -3.52 13.73 31.51
CA LEU A 342 -2.54 14.48 32.30
C LEU A 342 -1.11 14.32 31.72
N ARG A 343 -0.75 13.13 31.22
CA ARG A 343 0.52 12.91 30.49
C ARG A 343 0.60 13.64 29.16
N VAL A 344 -0.51 13.80 28.44
CA VAL A 344 -0.58 14.59 27.20
C VAL A 344 -0.41 16.09 27.49
N GLN A 345 -1.04 16.59 28.56
CA GLN A 345 -0.88 17.97 29.03
C GLN A 345 0.56 18.27 29.46
N ASN A 346 1.16 17.39 30.27
CA ASN A 346 2.51 17.55 30.82
C ASN A 346 3.61 16.87 29.97
N ARG A 347 3.35 16.67 28.66
CA ARG A 347 4.18 15.77 27.83
C ARG A 347 5.64 16.19 27.71
N LYS A 348 5.94 17.50 27.64
CA LYS A 348 7.31 18.00 27.43
C LYS A 348 8.24 17.59 28.58
N GLU A 349 7.80 17.79 29.82
CA GLU A 349 8.52 17.42 31.04
C GLU A 349 8.70 15.89 31.14
N LEU A 350 7.61 15.14 30.98
CA LEU A 350 7.65 13.67 31.06
C LEU A 350 8.58 13.06 30.00
N LEU A 351 8.49 13.53 28.76
CA LEU A 351 9.29 12.99 27.65
C LEU A 351 10.77 13.34 27.78
N GLN A 352 11.13 14.47 28.40
CA GLN A 352 12.52 14.79 28.73
C GLN A 352 13.10 13.76 29.72
N ILE A 353 12.39 13.47 30.81
CA ILE A 353 12.81 12.48 31.82
C ILE A 353 12.95 11.09 31.18
N LEU A 354 11.95 10.65 30.42
CA LEU A 354 11.98 9.35 29.74
C LEU A 354 13.12 9.28 28.71
N SER A 355 13.32 10.32 27.90
CA SER A 355 14.37 10.35 26.86
C SER A 355 15.77 10.33 27.45
N GLN A 356 16.03 11.09 28.52
CA GLN A 356 17.28 11.01 29.27
C GLN A 356 17.53 9.57 29.71
N ARG A 357 16.53 8.95 30.36
CA ARG A 357 16.66 7.59 30.87
C ARG A 357 16.89 6.55 29.78
N PHE A 358 16.20 6.63 28.64
CA PHE A 358 16.42 5.72 27.49
C PHE A 358 17.82 5.85 26.88
N SER A 359 18.43 7.04 26.91
CA SER A 359 19.77 7.26 26.34
C SER A 359 20.90 6.52 27.09
N GLU A 360 20.68 6.11 28.34
CA GLU A 360 21.69 5.51 29.22
C GLU A 360 22.07 4.06 28.89
N LYS A 361 21.32 3.38 28.01
CA LYS A 361 21.58 1.98 27.66
C LYS A 361 21.41 1.70 26.17
N ARG A 362 21.94 0.57 25.74
CA ARG A 362 21.82 0.06 24.37
C ARG A 362 20.39 -0.39 24.07
N THR A 363 20.04 -0.38 22.78
CA THR A 363 18.71 -0.75 22.28
C THR A 363 18.32 -2.17 22.69
N SER A 364 19.24 -3.13 22.56
CA SER A 364 19.01 -4.52 22.94
C SER A 364 18.82 -4.72 24.45
N GLU A 365 19.55 -3.98 25.30
CA GLU A 365 19.37 -4.02 26.75
C GLU A 365 17.96 -3.56 27.17
N TRP A 366 17.43 -2.53 26.51
CA TRP A 366 16.07 -2.08 26.77
C TRP A 366 15.04 -3.11 26.31
N LEU A 367 15.18 -3.66 25.11
CA LEU A 367 14.26 -4.68 24.60
C LEU A 367 14.20 -5.90 25.54
N GLY A 368 15.35 -6.42 26.00
CA GLY A 368 15.40 -7.51 26.98
C GLY A 368 14.79 -7.14 28.35
N LYS A 369 14.80 -5.86 28.74
CA LYS A 369 14.11 -5.39 29.96
C LYS A 369 12.59 -5.24 29.79
N PHE A 370 12.09 -5.08 28.58
CA PHE A 370 10.64 -5.04 28.28
C PHE A 370 10.05 -6.42 27.96
N GLU A 371 10.89 -7.42 27.67
CA GLU A 371 10.45 -8.80 27.43
C GLU A 371 9.57 -9.32 28.58
N GLY A 372 8.49 -10.04 28.23
CA GLY A 372 7.50 -10.54 29.19
C GLY A 372 6.64 -9.48 29.90
N THR A 373 6.95 -8.18 29.81
CA THR A 373 6.17 -7.13 30.51
C THR A 373 4.80 -6.84 29.89
N GLY A 374 4.57 -7.23 28.63
CA GLY A 374 3.37 -6.89 27.87
C GLY A 374 3.21 -5.39 27.55
N VAL A 375 4.32 -4.63 27.60
CA VAL A 375 4.40 -3.29 27.00
C VAL A 375 4.85 -3.44 25.54
N PRO A 376 4.09 -2.93 24.56
CA PRO A 376 4.54 -2.89 23.17
C PRO A 376 5.77 -1.99 23.00
N CYS A 377 6.86 -2.56 22.53
CA CYS A 377 8.08 -1.85 22.14
C CYS A 377 8.83 -2.59 21.03
N GLY A 378 9.68 -1.89 20.30
CA GLY A 378 10.53 -2.47 19.25
C GLY A 378 11.61 -1.51 18.78
N PRO A 379 12.70 -1.99 18.14
CA PRO A 379 13.72 -1.13 17.56
C PRO A 379 13.19 -0.38 16.33
N ILE A 380 13.75 0.80 16.02
CA ILE A 380 13.57 1.43 14.70
C ILE A 380 14.64 0.85 13.78
N ASN A 381 14.28 -0.19 13.04
CA ASN A 381 15.18 -0.92 12.15
C ASN A 381 15.48 -0.16 10.84
N ASN A 382 16.71 -0.29 10.36
CA ASN A 382 17.06 -0.02 8.96
C ASN A 382 16.66 -1.22 8.06
N ILE A 383 16.74 -1.05 6.73
CA ILE A 383 16.30 -2.07 5.77
C ILE A 383 17.08 -3.40 5.89
N GLN A 384 18.38 -3.36 6.20
CA GLN A 384 19.18 -4.57 6.43
C GLN A 384 18.69 -5.34 7.66
N GLN A 385 18.39 -4.62 8.75
CA GLN A 385 17.85 -5.20 9.97
C GLN A 385 16.45 -5.79 9.75
N VAL A 386 15.57 -5.13 8.99
CA VAL A 386 14.25 -5.68 8.62
C VAL A 386 14.38 -7.03 7.92
N PHE A 387 15.22 -7.14 6.88
CA PHE A 387 15.36 -8.40 6.14
C PHE A 387 16.28 -9.44 6.81
N SER A 388 16.89 -9.09 7.95
CA SER A 388 17.62 -10.02 8.82
C SER A 388 16.81 -10.44 10.06
N ASP A 389 15.59 -9.92 10.23
CA ASP A 389 14.75 -10.17 11.39
C ASP A 389 14.15 -11.59 11.39
N ALA A 390 14.17 -12.24 12.55
CA ALA A 390 13.72 -13.62 12.70
C ALA A 390 12.21 -13.80 12.48
N GLN A 391 11.39 -12.81 12.85
CA GLN A 391 9.94 -12.84 12.61
C GLN A 391 9.62 -12.55 11.14
N VAL A 392 10.36 -11.66 10.48
CA VAL A 392 10.24 -11.42 9.02
C VAL A 392 10.57 -12.68 8.23
N ALA A 393 11.62 -13.41 8.63
CA ALA A 393 11.97 -14.71 8.05
C ALA A 393 10.91 -15.79 8.36
N HIS A 394 10.42 -15.89 9.60
CA HIS A 394 9.36 -16.82 10.00
C HIS A 394 8.03 -16.57 9.26
N ASN A 395 7.76 -15.31 8.93
CA ASN A 395 6.57 -14.90 8.19
C ASN A 395 6.66 -15.18 6.67
N ASP A 396 7.81 -15.64 6.17
CA ASP A 396 8.09 -15.93 4.75
C ASP A 396 7.95 -14.69 3.83
N LEU A 397 8.36 -13.52 4.35
CA LEU A 397 8.21 -12.23 3.66
C LEU A 397 9.32 -11.91 2.64
N ILE A 398 10.18 -12.88 2.30
CA ILE A 398 11.28 -12.71 1.34
C ILE A 398 11.09 -13.68 0.17
N MET A 399 10.41 -13.21 -0.87
CA MET A 399 10.09 -13.97 -2.06
C MET A 399 11.28 -13.97 -3.05
N LYS A 400 11.55 -15.13 -3.65
CA LYS A 400 12.70 -15.36 -4.55
C LYS A 400 12.21 -15.99 -5.84
N MET A 401 12.70 -15.51 -6.98
CA MET A 401 12.31 -15.95 -8.33
C MET A 401 13.53 -15.94 -9.24
N GLU A 402 13.60 -16.86 -10.22
CA GLU A 402 14.58 -16.78 -11.30
C GLU A 402 13.94 -16.05 -12.49
N HIS A 403 14.56 -14.95 -12.93
CA HIS A 403 14.10 -14.08 -14.01
C HIS A 403 14.97 -14.28 -15.27
N PRO A 404 14.40 -14.33 -16.49
CA PRO A 404 15.13 -14.69 -17.71
C PRO A 404 16.41 -13.88 -18.00
N THR A 405 16.42 -12.59 -17.67
CA THR A 405 17.53 -11.65 -17.95
C THR A 405 18.19 -11.07 -16.69
N ALA A 406 17.55 -11.20 -15.52
CA ALA A 406 18.00 -10.58 -14.27
C ALA A 406 18.55 -11.60 -13.27
N GLY A 407 18.50 -12.90 -13.62
CA GLY A 407 18.85 -13.98 -12.70
C GLY A 407 17.94 -13.97 -11.48
N LYS A 408 18.53 -14.11 -10.29
CA LYS A 408 17.79 -14.28 -9.05
C LYS A 408 17.21 -12.97 -8.50
N VAL A 409 15.93 -12.74 -8.75
CA VAL A 409 15.13 -11.65 -8.18
C VAL A 409 14.76 -11.98 -6.72
N VAL A 410 14.93 -11.00 -5.82
CA VAL A 410 14.54 -11.10 -4.41
C VAL A 410 13.72 -9.86 -4.03
N ILE A 411 12.47 -10.06 -3.60
CA ILE A 411 11.51 -8.97 -3.33
C ILE A 411 10.64 -9.30 -2.10
N PRO A 412 9.91 -8.32 -1.53
CA PRO A 412 8.92 -8.59 -0.49
C PRO A 412 7.84 -9.58 -0.96
N GLY A 413 7.60 -10.59 -0.11
CA GLY A 413 6.55 -11.58 -0.30
C GLY A 413 5.14 -11.09 0.07
N PRO A 414 4.11 -11.93 -0.11
CA PRO A 414 2.74 -11.63 0.24
C PRO A 414 2.57 -11.38 1.75
N ALA A 415 1.86 -10.30 2.11
CA ALA A 415 1.66 -9.92 3.50
C ALA A 415 0.58 -10.72 4.25
N VAL A 416 -0.20 -11.56 3.54
CA VAL A 416 -1.34 -12.31 4.09
C VAL A 416 -1.13 -13.81 3.88
N ARG A 417 -1.36 -14.59 4.94
CA ARG A 417 -1.32 -16.06 4.93
C ARG A 417 -2.72 -16.62 5.10
N PHE A 418 -3.06 -17.63 4.33
CA PHE A 418 -4.33 -18.36 4.40
C PHE A 418 -4.08 -19.74 4.99
N SER A 419 -5.08 -20.34 5.64
CA SER A 419 -4.95 -21.67 6.24
C SER A 419 -4.93 -22.79 5.20
N ASP A 420 -5.73 -22.63 4.14
CA ASP A 420 -6.12 -23.73 3.26
C ASP A 420 -5.36 -23.72 1.92
N PHE A 421 -4.78 -22.58 1.53
CA PHE A 421 -3.92 -22.44 0.35
C PHE A 421 -2.69 -21.57 0.65
N LYS A 422 -1.64 -21.72 -0.16
CA LYS A 422 -0.41 -20.91 -0.05
C LYS A 422 -0.18 -20.15 -1.34
N ILE A 423 0.19 -18.88 -1.22
CA ILE A 423 0.74 -18.10 -2.33
C ILE A 423 2.20 -18.56 -2.53
N ASN A 424 2.36 -19.70 -3.20
CA ASN A 424 3.63 -20.31 -3.52
C ASN A 424 3.89 -20.28 -5.05
N LYS A 425 5.14 -20.55 -5.44
CA LYS A 425 5.58 -20.66 -6.85
C LYS A 425 5.15 -19.47 -7.74
N PRO A 426 5.49 -18.22 -7.37
CA PRO A 426 5.24 -17.05 -8.23
C PRO A 426 6.03 -17.19 -9.55
N THR A 427 5.46 -16.70 -10.66
CA THR A 427 6.24 -16.48 -11.88
C THR A 427 6.97 -15.14 -11.80
N PRO A 428 8.20 -15.04 -12.35
CA PRO A 428 8.93 -13.78 -12.39
C PRO A 428 8.12 -12.71 -13.15
N PRO A 429 8.38 -11.42 -12.87
CA PRO A 429 7.91 -10.34 -13.72
C PRO A 429 8.29 -10.58 -15.20
N PRO A 430 7.43 -10.21 -16.16
CA PRO A 430 7.67 -10.51 -17.57
C PRO A 430 8.57 -9.46 -18.25
N LEU A 431 9.30 -9.87 -19.28
CA LEU A 431 9.91 -8.93 -20.24
C LEU A 431 8.81 -8.24 -21.06
N THR A 432 9.04 -7.01 -21.53
CA THR A 432 8.09 -6.26 -22.36
C THR A 432 7.68 -7.07 -23.59
N GLY A 433 6.39 -7.40 -23.72
CA GLY A 433 5.85 -8.15 -24.85
C GLY A 433 6.30 -9.61 -24.92
N GLN A 434 6.76 -10.21 -23.82
CA GLN A 434 7.20 -11.61 -23.76
C GLN A 434 6.11 -12.60 -24.21
N HIS A 435 4.85 -12.28 -23.95
CA HIS A 435 3.72 -13.19 -24.11
C HIS A 435 2.76 -12.76 -25.22
N THR A 436 3.13 -11.76 -26.05
CA THR A 436 2.28 -11.18 -27.10
C THR A 436 1.71 -12.26 -28.04
N ALA A 437 2.57 -13.02 -28.73
CA ALA A 437 2.12 -14.04 -29.67
C ALA A 437 1.39 -15.21 -28.98
N GLN A 438 1.73 -15.51 -27.72
CA GLN A 438 1.05 -16.53 -26.92
C GLN A 438 -0.40 -16.12 -26.65
N VAL A 439 -0.62 -14.93 -26.09
CA VAL A 439 -1.93 -14.44 -25.68
C VAL A 439 -2.88 -14.29 -26.87
N LEU A 440 -2.40 -13.77 -28.01
CA LEU A 440 -3.25 -13.63 -29.21
C LEU A 440 -3.70 -14.99 -29.76
N ARG A 441 -2.84 -16.00 -29.72
CA ARG A 441 -3.18 -17.36 -30.16
C ARG A 441 -4.10 -18.08 -29.16
N GLU A 442 -3.77 -18.05 -27.87
CA GLU A 442 -4.47 -18.81 -26.82
C GLU A 442 -5.81 -18.18 -26.40
N MET A 443 -5.92 -16.84 -26.36
CA MET A 443 -7.12 -16.15 -25.87
C MET A 443 -8.04 -15.65 -26.97
N LEU A 444 -7.51 -15.30 -28.15
CA LEU A 444 -8.31 -14.78 -29.28
C LEU A 444 -8.36 -15.71 -30.49
N GLY A 445 -7.57 -16.80 -30.52
CA GLY A 445 -7.54 -17.73 -31.64
C GLY A 445 -6.92 -17.18 -32.92
N TYR A 446 -6.12 -16.11 -32.84
CA TYR A 446 -5.45 -15.52 -34.00
C TYR A 446 -4.46 -16.52 -34.61
N LYS A 447 -4.42 -16.59 -35.96
CA LYS A 447 -3.47 -17.45 -36.66
C LYS A 447 -2.09 -16.79 -36.70
N ASP A 448 -1.06 -17.60 -36.95
CA ASP A 448 0.32 -17.10 -37.00
C ASP A 448 0.51 -16.04 -38.09
N ASP A 449 -0.18 -16.15 -39.23
CA ASP A 449 -0.19 -15.13 -40.30
C ASP A 449 -0.76 -13.78 -39.84
N ASP A 450 -1.85 -13.79 -39.06
CA ASP A 450 -2.48 -12.58 -38.52
C ASP A 450 -1.56 -11.91 -37.49
N ILE A 451 -0.94 -12.72 -36.63
CA ILE A 451 0.04 -12.27 -35.63
C ILE A 451 1.28 -11.68 -36.32
N GLU A 452 1.77 -12.31 -37.39
CA GLU A 452 2.93 -11.81 -38.15
C GLU A 452 2.61 -10.49 -38.87
N GLN A 453 1.39 -10.30 -39.39
CA GLN A 453 0.94 -9.03 -39.95
C GLN A 453 0.90 -7.91 -38.90
N LEU A 454 0.38 -8.19 -37.69
CA LEU A 454 0.35 -7.22 -36.59
C LEU A 454 1.77 -6.85 -36.10
N LEU A 455 2.70 -7.81 -36.11
CA LEU A 455 4.12 -7.58 -35.79
C LEU A 455 4.81 -6.75 -36.86
N LYS A 456 4.65 -7.11 -38.14
CA LYS A 456 5.21 -6.37 -39.30
C LYS A 456 4.72 -4.93 -39.34
N ALA A 457 3.46 -4.70 -38.98
CA ALA A 457 2.85 -3.37 -38.98
C ALA A 457 3.11 -2.54 -37.70
N GLY A 458 3.85 -3.07 -36.72
CA GLY A 458 4.15 -2.38 -35.46
C GLY A 458 2.93 -2.17 -34.54
N THR A 459 1.80 -2.82 -34.82
CA THR A 459 0.61 -2.81 -33.96
C THR A 459 0.91 -3.50 -32.64
N VAL A 460 1.69 -4.57 -32.68
CA VAL A 460 2.15 -5.30 -31.49
C VAL A 460 3.65 -5.57 -31.57
N CYS A 461 4.28 -5.92 -30.45
CA CYS A 461 5.67 -6.36 -30.40
C CYS A 461 5.82 -7.63 -29.58
N GLN A 462 6.62 -8.57 -30.09
CA GLN A 462 7.01 -9.80 -29.40
C GLN A 462 8.44 -9.63 -28.88
N ASN A 463 8.67 -9.96 -27.61
CA ASN A 463 10.03 -10.06 -27.10
C ASN A 463 10.75 -11.21 -27.81
N LYS A 464 11.86 -10.92 -28.49
CA LYS A 464 12.72 -11.93 -29.10
C LYS A 464 13.70 -12.45 -28.05
N GLN A 465 13.21 -13.29 -27.14
CA GLN A 465 14.11 -14.03 -26.27
C GLN A 465 15.07 -14.87 -27.14
N PRO A 466 16.38 -14.87 -26.89
CA PRO A 466 17.21 -15.97 -27.35
C PRO A 466 16.66 -17.23 -26.68
N LEU A 467 16.37 -18.27 -27.47
CA LEU A 467 15.92 -19.56 -26.95
C LEU A 467 17.00 -20.14 -26.04
N ILE A 468 16.87 -19.92 -24.73
CA ILE A 468 17.60 -20.70 -23.73
C ILE A 468 16.97 -22.09 -23.79
N LEU A 469 17.61 -22.97 -24.56
CA LEU A 469 17.31 -24.39 -24.61
C LEU A 469 17.27 -24.91 -23.16
N SER A 470 16.10 -25.37 -22.73
CA SER A 470 15.95 -26.09 -21.48
C SER A 470 16.88 -27.30 -21.51
N GLY A 471 17.78 -27.36 -20.53
CA GLY A 471 18.97 -28.21 -20.59
C GLY A 471 18.66 -29.71 -20.63
N VAL A 472 18.62 -30.26 -21.84
CA VAL A 472 18.88 -31.68 -22.12
C VAL A 472 19.96 -31.73 -23.22
N ALA A 473 21.00 -32.53 -22.99
CA ALA A 473 22.17 -32.73 -23.87
C ALA A 473 23.17 -31.56 -23.98
N ALA A 474 24.02 -31.38 -22.95
CA ALA A 474 25.34 -30.74 -23.08
C ALA A 474 26.39 -31.32 -22.10
N SER A 475 26.44 -32.65 -21.95
CA SER A 475 27.36 -33.36 -21.04
C SER A 475 28.42 -34.23 -21.74
N GLN A 476 28.75 -33.95 -23.01
CA GLN A 476 29.80 -34.65 -23.76
C GLN A 476 30.64 -33.70 -24.65
N SER A 477 31.49 -32.86 -24.05
CA SER A 477 32.58 -32.19 -24.80
C SER A 477 33.78 -31.73 -23.98
N GLN A 478 33.65 -31.52 -22.66
CA GLN A 478 34.77 -31.01 -21.83
C GLN A 478 35.76 -32.06 -21.32
N ALA A 479 35.54 -33.36 -21.57
CA ALA A 479 36.38 -34.44 -21.06
C ALA A 479 37.71 -34.69 -21.83
N GLN A 480 37.91 -34.07 -23.01
CA GLN A 480 39.06 -34.35 -23.88
C GLN A 480 40.11 -33.21 -23.99
N ARG A 481 40.05 -32.17 -23.16
CA ARG A 481 41.04 -31.07 -23.14
C ARG A 481 41.84 -30.92 -21.84
N ARG A 482 42.00 -32.01 -21.06
CA ARG A 482 42.81 -32.03 -19.83
C ARG A 482 43.87 -33.14 -19.79
N THR A 483 44.55 -33.38 -20.91
CA THR A 483 45.75 -34.24 -20.99
C THR A 483 46.75 -33.72 -22.04
N ARG A 484 47.37 -32.55 -21.78
CA ARG A 484 48.68 -32.09 -22.34
C ARG A 484 48.97 -30.65 -21.88
N ALA A 485 49.79 -30.52 -20.82
CA ALA A 485 50.66 -29.38 -20.50
C ALA A 485 51.26 -29.57 -19.09
N GLN A 486 52.29 -30.42 -18.99
CA GLN A 486 53.30 -30.33 -17.93
C GLN A 486 54.62 -30.02 -18.63
N GLY A 487 55.35 -29.01 -18.15
CA GLY A 487 56.59 -28.54 -18.75
C GLY A 487 56.97 -27.15 -18.25
N ASP A 488 58.02 -27.11 -17.43
CA ASP A 488 59.00 -26.04 -17.26
C ASP A 488 58.60 -24.68 -16.62
N THR A 489 59.05 -24.53 -15.37
CA THR A 489 59.49 -23.26 -14.75
C THR A 489 60.96 -22.98 -15.14
N PRO A 490 61.45 -21.72 -15.20
CA PRO A 490 62.07 -21.15 -13.98
C PRO A 490 62.07 -19.62 -13.78
N ARG A 491 61.92 -19.22 -12.49
CA ARG A 491 62.66 -18.18 -11.72
C ARG A 491 62.57 -16.66 -12.02
N GLU A 492 62.94 -15.92 -10.95
CA GLU A 492 63.15 -14.45 -10.78
C GLU A 492 61.88 -13.58 -10.56
N GLY A 493 61.85 -12.59 -9.66
CA GLY A 493 62.80 -12.20 -8.60
C GLY A 493 62.41 -10.89 -7.85
N CYS A 494 62.56 -10.87 -6.52
CA CYS A 494 62.70 -9.72 -5.58
C CYS A 494 61.72 -8.51 -5.49
N GLN A 495 61.31 -8.24 -4.22
CA GLN A 495 61.33 -6.93 -3.48
C GLN A 495 60.56 -5.71 -4.05
N SER A 496 59.49 -5.18 -3.43
CA SER A 496 59.36 -4.48 -2.11
C SER A 496 59.98 -3.08 -2.01
N VAL A 497 59.16 -2.05 -1.72
CA VAL A 497 59.31 -1.00 -0.65
C VAL A 497 58.31 0.16 -0.87
N ALA A 498 57.89 0.80 0.22
CA ALA A 498 56.87 1.87 0.27
C ALA A 498 57.47 3.31 0.19
N ARG A 499 56.62 4.33 -0.01
CA ARG A 499 56.49 5.54 0.85
C ARG A 499 55.48 6.59 0.34
N HIS A 500 54.82 7.26 1.29
CA HIS A 500 54.12 8.56 1.17
C HIS A 500 55.14 9.72 1.32
N PRO A 501 54.89 10.99 0.89
CA PRO A 501 53.99 11.89 1.65
C PRO A 501 53.30 13.11 0.94
N GLN A 502 52.16 13.50 1.52
CA GLN A 502 51.64 14.86 1.85
C GLN A 502 51.49 16.08 0.89
N GLN A 503 50.45 16.89 1.25
CA GLN A 503 50.17 18.33 0.98
C GLN A 503 49.66 18.73 -0.44
N GLY A 504 48.68 19.63 -0.60
CA GLY A 504 47.85 20.32 0.40
C GLY A 504 46.68 21.19 -0.14
N SER A 505 45.93 21.77 0.83
CA SER A 505 45.12 23.02 0.81
C SER A 505 43.81 23.17 0.00
N ASN A 506 42.73 23.48 0.74
CA ASN A 506 41.45 24.08 0.30
C ASN A 506 41.56 25.61 0.10
N PRO A 507 40.54 26.24 -0.51
CA PRO A 507 39.84 27.30 0.23
C PRO A 507 38.30 27.24 0.18
N ARG A 508 37.64 27.81 1.20
CA ARG A 508 36.19 28.16 1.22
C ARG A 508 36.01 29.65 0.85
N PRO A 509 34.83 30.07 0.35
CA PRO A 509 34.44 31.48 0.32
C PRO A 509 33.60 31.90 1.56
N THR A 510 33.58 33.20 1.84
CA THR A 510 32.77 33.89 2.88
C THR A 510 32.16 35.21 2.33
N PRO A 511 31.15 35.82 2.99
CA PRO A 511 30.12 36.61 2.30
C PRO A 511 30.21 38.16 2.42
N GLN A 512 29.42 38.85 1.60
CA GLN A 512 29.03 40.28 1.72
C GLN A 512 27.50 40.37 1.45
N GLN A 513 26.67 40.83 2.40
CA GLN A 513 26.30 42.23 2.74
C GLN A 513 25.39 42.94 1.72
N ALA A 514 24.28 43.48 2.23
CA ALA A 514 23.25 44.25 1.51
C ALA A 514 23.48 45.78 1.63
N PRO A 515 22.73 46.60 0.86
CA PRO A 515 21.89 47.59 1.55
C PRO A 515 20.57 48.04 0.85
N ALA A 516 19.73 48.70 1.66
CA ALA A 516 18.80 49.81 1.34
C ALA A 516 17.41 49.60 0.67
N LYS A 517 16.40 50.17 1.35
CA LYS A 517 15.08 50.68 0.89
C LYS A 517 15.24 52.11 0.31
N PRO A 518 14.31 52.73 -0.47
CA PRO A 518 12.83 52.79 -0.29
C PRO A 518 12.04 52.41 -1.59
N THR A 519 10.75 52.69 -1.85
CA THR A 519 9.72 53.61 -1.26
C THR A 519 8.29 53.04 -1.46
N ALA A 520 7.24 53.82 -1.13
CA ALA A 520 5.83 53.66 -1.55
C ALA A 520 5.37 54.93 -2.32
N PRO A 521 4.22 54.96 -3.04
CA PRO A 521 2.92 55.12 -2.36
C PRO A 521 1.67 54.45 -3.00
N LEU A 522 0.66 54.24 -2.15
CA LEU A 522 -0.81 54.36 -2.36
C LEU A 522 -1.44 54.17 -3.77
N HIS A 523 -2.39 53.25 -3.91
CA HIS A 523 -3.85 53.59 -3.85
C HIS A 523 -4.84 52.41 -3.92
N LYS A 524 -6.02 52.66 -3.33
CA LYS A 524 -7.38 52.10 -3.61
C LYS A 524 -7.73 50.65 -3.22
N ILE A 525 -8.40 50.60 -2.07
CA ILE A 525 -9.60 49.81 -1.75
C ILE A 525 -10.50 49.53 -2.98
N MET A 526 -10.94 48.29 -3.15
CA MET A 526 -12.34 47.98 -3.50
C MET A 526 -12.75 46.60 -2.97
N THR A 527 -13.68 46.61 -2.01
CA THR A 527 -14.53 45.46 -1.67
C THR A 527 -15.68 45.42 -2.67
N VAL A 528 -16.10 44.23 -3.14
CA VAL A 528 -17.51 43.80 -3.29
C VAL A 528 -17.56 42.39 -3.93
N PHE A 529 -18.49 41.59 -3.42
CA PHE A 529 -18.99 40.29 -3.88
C PHE A 529 -18.81 39.93 -5.37
N HIS A 530 -18.45 38.67 -5.62
CA HIS A 530 -19.48 37.72 -6.08
C HIS A 530 -19.28 36.30 -5.54
#